data_AF-A0A9W4SAN9-F1
#
_entry.id   AF-A0A9W4SAN9-F1
#
_cell.length_a   1.000
_cell.length_b   1.000
_cell.length_c   1.000
_cell.angle_alpha   90.00
_cell.angle_beta   90.00
_cell.angle_gamma   90.00
#
_symmetry.space_group_name_H-M   'P 1'
#
loop_
_entity.id
_entity.type
_entity.pdbx_description
1 polymer ?
#
loop_
_entity_poly.entity_id
_entity_poly.type
_entity_poly.pdbx_seq_one_letter_code
_entity_poly.pdbx_strand_id
1 'polypeptide(L)'
;MENLLSLAFDSLSSYDGPKVRKGLRQVEGLLAQICLSAPSRSSKSPATDDESARSSGKSLSDLSDDLAFREFFKLQEGFEWNVALRLINTLDRLMGKGADGQNDLLILSSLDLIQGVLLLHPPSKALFSREQNMNLLLDLLEPVNCPAIQSATLLVLVVALIDTPLNTRTFEALDGL
;
A
#
# COMPACT_ATOMS: atom_id res chain seq x y z
N MET A 1 -17.01 -3.23 3.71
CA MET A 1 -15.54 -3.32 3.54
C MET A 1 -14.78 -3.51 4.87
N GLU A 2 -15.23 -2.89 5.96
CA GLU A 2 -14.67 -2.98 7.32
C GLU A 2 -14.29 -4.41 7.78
N ASN A 3 -15.19 -5.39 7.62
CA ASN A 3 -14.89 -6.78 8.00
C ASN A 3 -13.66 -7.36 7.28
N LEU A 4 -13.45 -7.01 6.00
CA LEU A 4 -12.29 -7.46 5.23
C LEU A 4 -11.01 -6.82 5.76
N LEU A 5 -11.07 -5.51 6.08
CA LEU A 5 -9.97 -4.79 6.70
C LEU A 5 -9.66 -5.34 8.09
N SER A 6 -10.66 -5.65 8.90
CA SER A 6 -10.48 -6.24 10.24
C SER A 6 -9.69 -7.54 10.16
N LEU A 7 -10.10 -8.46 9.29
CA LEU A 7 -9.42 -9.75 9.09
C LEU A 7 -7.97 -9.58 8.60
N ALA A 8 -7.75 -8.61 7.71
CA ALA A 8 -6.42 -8.27 7.23
C ALA A 8 -5.55 -7.70 8.36
N PHE A 9 -6.08 -6.77 9.16
CA PHE A 9 -5.36 -6.10 10.23
C PHE A 9 -5.03 -7.04 11.40
N ASP A 10 -5.93 -7.96 11.74
CA ASP A 10 -5.65 -9.02 12.71
C ASP A 10 -4.44 -9.85 12.26
N SER A 11 -4.37 -10.17 10.97
CA SER A 11 -3.25 -10.92 10.38
C SER A 11 -1.96 -10.09 10.34
N LEU A 12 -2.03 -8.81 9.96
CA LEU A 12 -0.89 -7.88 9.91
C LEU A 12 -0.31 -7.58 11.29
N SER A 13 -1.15 -7.51 12.33
CA SER A 13 -0.72 -7.28 13.71
C SER A 13 0.06 -8.44 14.32
N SER A 14 0.11 -9.60 13.64
CA SER A 14 0.83 -10.76 14.10
C SER A 14 2.36 -10.61 14.00
N TYR A 15 3.09 -11.30 14.88
CA TYR A 15 4.53 -11.50 14.76
C TYR A 15 4.89 -12.73 13.92
N ASP A 16 3.93 -13.53 13.46
CA ASP A 16 4.19 -14.71 12.64
C ASP A 16 4.26 -14.33 11.15
N GLY A 17 5.39 -14.60 10.49
CA GLY A 17 5.64 -14.21 9.09
C GLY A 17 4.56 -14.70 8.11
N PRO A 18 4.13 -15.98 8.16
CA PRO A 18 2.99 -16.49 7.39
C PRO A 18 1.68 -15.73 7.62
N LYS A 19 1.36 -15.32 8.86
CA LYS A 19 0.17 -14.50 9.14
C LYS A 19 0.30 -13.09 8.57
N VAL A 20 1.47 -12.46 8.70
CA VAL A 20 1.72 -11.15 8.06
C VAL A 20 1.56 -11.25 6.55
N ARG A 21 2.14 -12.28 5.91
CA ARG A 21 1.98 -12.54 4.47
C ARG A 21 0.52 -12.68 4.07
N LYS A 22 -0.28 -13.38 4.88
CA LYS A 22 -1.72 -13.52 4.65
C LYS A 22 -2.42 -12.16 4.71
N GLY A 23 -2.10 -11.35 5.72
CA GLY A 23 -2.63 -10.00 5.86
C GLY A 23 -2.31 -9.11 4.65
N LEU A 24 -1.05 -9.11 4.20
CA LEU A 24 -0.62 -8.35 3.03
C LEU A 24 -1.40 -8.78 1.77
N ARG A 25 -1.56 -10.09 1.53
CA ARG A 25 -2.36 -10.60 0.40
C ARG A 25 -3.84 -10.24 0.49
N GLN A 26 -4.39 -10.16 1.70
CA GLN A 26 -5.79 -9.72 1.88
C GLN A 26 -5.96 -8.25 1.53
N VAL A 27 -5.00 -7.39 1.92
CA VAL A 27 -4.98 -5.98 1.51
C VAL A 27 -4.80 -5.87 0.00
N GLU A 28 -3.82 -6.56 -0.58
CA GLU A 28 -3.58 -6.59 -2.03
C GLU A 28 -4.83 -7.00 -2.80
N GLY A 29 -5.50 -8.07 -2.37
CA GLY A 29 -6.74 -8.55 -3.01
C GLY A 29 -7.88 -7.53 -2.92
N LEU A 30 -8.00 -6.81 -1.80
CA LEU A 30 -8.99 -5.73 -1.66
C LEU A 30 -8.68 -4.58 -2.63
N LEU A 31 -7.42 -4.12 -2.69
CA LEU A 31 -7.02 -3.05 -3.60
C LEU A 31 -7.17 -3.46 -5.07
N ALA A 32 -6.83 -4.69 -5.41
CA ALA A 32 -7.01 -5.23 -6.76
C ALA A 32 -8.49 -5.22 -7.19
N GLN A 33 -9.42 -5.59 -6.30
CA GLN A 33 -10.86 -5.55 -6.59
C GLN A 33 -11.37 -4.11 -6.82
N ILE A 34 -10.80 -3.13 -6.13
CA ILE A 34 -11.14 -1.72 -6.30
C ILE A 34 -10.62 -1.22 -7.67
N CYS A 35 -9.36 -1.51 -7.97
CA CYS A 35 -8.65 -1.01 -9.16
C CYS A 35 -9.04 -1.71 -10.47
N LEU A 36 -9.44 -2.97 -10.42
CA LEU A 36 -9.80 -3.74 -11.63
C LEU A 36 -11.29 -3.54 -11.97
N SER A 37 -11.56 -3.39 -13.27
CA SER A 37 -12.93 -3.34 -13.80
C SER A 37 -13.68 -4.61 -13.42
N ALA A 38 -14.85 -4.47 -12.77
CA ALA A 38 -15.80 -5.57 -12.74
C ALA A 38 -16.12 -5.93 -14.19
N PRO A 39 -16.18 -7.22 -14.57
CA PRO A 39 -16.59 -7.59 -15.92
C PRO A 39 -17.94 -6.93 -16.17
N SER A 40 -18.00 -6.07 -17.19
CA SER A 40 -19.26 -5.47 -17.59
C SER A 40 -20.24 -6.62 -17.78
N ARG A 41 -21.44 -6.50 -17.20
CA ARG A 41 -22.58 -7.35 -17.59
C ARG A 41 -22.94 -6.95 -19.02
N SER A 42 -22.08 -7.28 -19.98
CA SER A 42 -22.42 -7.16 -21.39
C SER A 42 -23.45 -8.23 -21.69
N SER A 43 -24.61 -7.73 -22.13
CA SER A 43 -25.70 -8.48 -22.71
C SER A 43 -25.20 -9.61 -23.61
N LYS A 44 -25.74 -10.82 -23.38
CA LYS A 44 -25.63 -12.00 -24.24
C LYS A 44 -25.52 -11.63 -25.72
N SER A 45 -24.36 -11.89 -26.31
CA SER A 45 -24.19 -12.12 -27.75
C SER A 45 -23.27 -13.34 -27.88
N PRO A 46 -23.69 -14.42 -28.56
CA PRO A 46 -22.88 -15.62 -28.65
C PRO A 46 -21.90 -15.54 -29.82
N ALA A 47 -20.73 -16.16 -29.61
CA ALA A 47 -19.67 -16.49 -30.57
C ALA A 47 -18.75 -15.34 -31.01
N THR A 48 -17.50 -15.36 -30.51
CA THR A 48 -16.33 -15.97 -31.18
C THR A 48 -15.18 -16.07 -30.18
N ASP A 49 -14.48 -17.19 -30.20
CA ASP A 49 -13.26 -17.44 -29.43
C ASP A 49 -12.22 -16.34 -29.70
N ASP A 50 -11.75 -15.66 -28.66
CA ASP A 50 -10.48 -14.95 -28.71
C ASP A 50 -9.80 -14.91 -27.32
N GLU A 51 -8.62 -15.52 -27.26
CA GLU A 51 -7.72 -15.57 -26.11
C GLU A 51 -7.10 -14.19 -25.85
N SER A 52 -7.79 -13.24 -25.19
CA SER A 52 -7.12 -12.07 -24.57
C SER A 52 -8.03 -11.13 -23.75
N ALA A 53 -8.96 -11.64 -22.94
CA ALA A 53 -9.65 -10.79 -21.95
C ALA A 53 -8.72 -10.44 -20.77
N ARG A 54 -7.61 -9.73 -21.03
CA ARG A 54 -6.91 -8.96 -20.00
C ARG A 54 -7.90 -7.92 -19.53
N SER A 55 -8.37 -8.03 -18.30
CA SER A 55 -9.18 -7.00 -17.65
C SER A 55 -8.46 -5.66 -17.80
N SER A 56 -8.93 -4.78 -18.67
CA SER A 56 -8.43 -3.42 -18.74
C SER A 56 -8.71 -2.77 -17.39
N GLY A 57 -7.65 -2.37 -16.68
CA GLY A 57 -7.77 -1.66 -15.42
C GLY A 57 -8.62 -0.39 -15.60
N LYS A 58 -9.31 0.03 -14.54
CA LYS A 58 -10.07 1.29 -14.56
C LYS A 58 -9.09 2.45 -14.71
N SER A 59 -9.46 3.48 -15.47
CA SER A 59 -8.75 4.76 -15.36
C SER A 59 -8.95 5.32 -13.94
N LEU A 60 -7.97 6.10 -13.44
CA LEU A 60 -8.11 6.79 -12.14
C LEU A 60 -9.36 7.68 -12.10
N SER A 61 -9.76 8.26 -13.25
CA SER A 61 -11.01 9.02 -13.37
C SER A 61 -12.24 8.17 -13.06
N ASP A 62 -12.26 6.93 -13.52
CA ASP A 62 -13.41 6.02 -13.42
C ASP A 62 -13.57 5.49 -12.00
N LEU A 63 -12.49 5.44 -11.21
CA LEU A 63 -12.54 5.07 -9.79
C LEU A 63 -13.35 6.06 -8.97
N SER A 64 -13.35 7.35 -9.33
CA SER A 64 -14.02 8.38 -8.55
C SER A 64 -15.54 8.19 -8.46
N ASP A 65 -16.14 7.49 -9.41
CA ASP A 65 -17.57 7.14 -9.42
C ASP A 65 -17.87 5.73 -8.91
N ASP A 66 -16.85 4.92 -8.64
CA ASP A 66 -17.00 3.58 -8.10
C ASP A 66 -17.41 3.61 -6.61
N LEU A 67 -18.52 2.95 -6.29
CA LEU A 67 -19.05 2.89 -4.92
C LEU A 67 -18.10 2.19 -3.94
N ALA A 68 -17.41 1.14 -4.37
CA ALA A 68 -16.43 0.43 -3.54
C ALA A 68 -15.19 1.30 -3.30
N PHE A 69 -14.74 2.06 -4.30
CA PHE A 69 -13.66 3.03 -4.10
C PHE A 69 -14.07 4.14 -3.13
N ARG A 70 -15.29 4.70 -3.25
CA ARG A 70 -15.78 5.73 -2.33
C ARG A 70 -15.91 5.21 -0.89
N GLU A 71 -16.39 3.98 -0.69
CA GLU A 71 -16.44 3.34 0.63
C GLU A 71 -15.02 3.15 1.17
N PHE A 72 -14.10 2.64 0.37
CA PHE A 72 -12.69 2.49 0.73
C PHE A 72 -12.08 3.82 1.16
N PHE A 73 -12.19 4.84 0.30
CA PHE A 73 -11.65 6.17 0.51
C PHE A 73 -12.18 6.76 1.82
N LYS A 74 -13.49 6.68 2.06
CA LYS A 74 -14.12 7.14 3.31
C LYS A 74 -13.57 6.42 4.54
N LEU A 75 -13.32 5.11 4.45
CA LEU A 75 -12.72 4.36 5.56
C LEU A 75 -11.26 4.79 5.82
N GLN A 76 -10.50 5.18 4.78
CA GLN A 76 -9.11 5.59 4.93
C GLN A 76 -8.94 6.93 5.67
N GLU A 77 -9.98 7.79 5.68
CA GLU A 77 -10.01 9.02 6.49
C GLU A 77 -10.01 8.75 8.00
N GLY A 78 -10.52 7.58 8.42
CA GLY A 78 -10.54 7.16 9.82
C GLY A 78 -9.24 6.48 10.25
N PHE A 79 -8.75 6.81 11.46
CA PHE A 79 -7.54 6.18 12.00
C PHE A 79 -7.68 4.66 12.20
N GLU A 80 -8.89 4.17 12.47
CA GLU A 80 -9.16 2.75 12.72
C GLU A 80 -8.91 1.89 11.48
N TRP A 81 -9.29 2.41 10.31
CA TRP A 81 -9.37 1.71 9.04
C TRP A 81 -8.32 2.15 8.00
N ASN A 82 -7.46 3.11 8.35
CA ASN A 82 -6.39 3.58 7.47
C ASN A 82 -5.33 2.48 7.25
N VAL A 83 -5.33 1.92 6.05
CA VAL A 83 -4.44 0.84 5.62
C VAL A 83 -2.99 1.30 5.60
N ALA A 84 -2.69 2.52 5.14
CA ALA A 84 -1.31 3.03 5.12
C ALA A 84 -0.72 3.06 6.53
N LEU A 85 -1.47 3.54 7.52
CA LEU A 85 -1.03 3.53 8.92
C LEU A 85 -0.79 2.10 9.44
N ARG A 86 -1.66 1.15 9.10
CA ARG A 86 -1.50 -0.26 9.50
C ARG A 86 -0.28 -0.90 8.84
N LEU A 87 0.00 -0.59 7.58
CA LEU A 87 1.17 -1.07 6.87
C LEU A 87 2.46 -0.45 7.42
N ILE A 88 2.49 0.85 7.73
CA ILE A 88 3.64 1.52 8.38
C ILE A 88 3.97 0.83 9.70
N ASN A 89 2.97 0.58 10.56
CA ASN A 89 3.18 -0.14 11.81
C ASN A 89 3.68 -1.57 11.59
N THR A 90 3.28 -2.20 10.49
CA THR A 90 3.74 -3.55 10.13
C THR A 90 5.20 -3.52 9.67
N LEU A 91 5.56 -2.54 8.84
CA LEU A 91 6.91 -2.30 8.37
C LEU A 91 7.88 -2.06 9.54
N ASP A 92 7.52 -1.21 10.49
CA ASP A 92 8.28 -0.97 11.73
C ASP A 92 8.59 -2.28 12.49
N ARG A 93 7.58 -3.16 12.66
CA ARG A 93 7.78 -4.48 13.29
C ARG A 93 8.66 -5.42 12.45
N LEU A 94 8.59 -5.34 11.12
CA LEU A 94 9.40 -6.18 10.23
C LEU A 94 10.87 -5.73 10.24
N MET A 95 11.13 -4.43 10.35
CA MET A 95 12.49 -3.89 10.47
C MET A 95 13.15 -4.23 11.82
N GLY A 96 12.35 -4.35 12.88
CA GLY A 96 12.84 -4.87 14.16
C GLY A 96 13.23 -6.35 14.13
N LYS A 97 12.93 -7.07 13.04
CA LYS A 97 13.37 -8.45 12.81
C LYS A 97 14.57 -8.43 11.87
N GLY A 98 15.61 -9.18 12.23
CA GLY A 98 16.83 -9.26 11.43
C GLY A 98 16.58 -9.69 9.98
N ALA A 99 17.60 -9.50 9.14
CA ALA A 99 17.54 -9.84 7.73
C ALA A 99 17.48 -11.36 7.53
N ASP A 100 16.33 -11.87 7.13
CA ASP A 100 16.18 -13.15 6.46
C ASP A 100 15.45 -12.93 5.13
N GLY A 101 15.71 -13.76 4.13
CA GLY A 101 15.13 -13.56 2.80
C GLY A 101 13.60 -13.65 2.76
N GLN A 102 12.94 -14.22 3.78
CA GLN A 102 11.48 -14.21 3.85
C GLN A 102 10.94 -12.89 4.42
N ASN A 103 11.63 -12.31 5.39
CA ASN A 103 11.33 -11.00 5.97
C ASN A 103 11.51 -9.90 4.92
N ASP A 104 12.56 -9.97 4.11
CA ASP A 104 12.80 -9.03 3.00
C ASP A 104 11.62 -9.01 2.02
N LEU A 105 11.05 -10.17 1.70
CA LEU A 105 9.86 -10.26 0.85
C LEU A 105 8.63 -9.61 1.50
N LEU A 106 8.49 -9.69 2.82
CA LEU A 106 7.39 -9.03 3.54
C LEU A 106 7.58 -7.51 3.57
N ILE A 107 8.82 -7.03 3.71
CA ILE A 107 9.17 -5.61 3.63
C ILE A 107 8.82 -5.08 2.24
N LEU A 108 9.28 -5.76 1.18
CA LEU A 108 8.99 -5.38 -0.21
C LEU A 108 7.49 -5.33 -0.49
N SER A 109 6.73 -6.35 -0.08
CA SER A 109 5.27 -6.35 -0.23
C SER A 109 4.58 -5.24 0.59
N SER A 110 5.13 -4.88 1.76
CA SER A 110 4.59 -3.79 2.56
C SER A 110 4.82 -2.43 1.89
N LEU A 111 6.03 -2.21 1.34
CA LEU A 111 6.39 -0.99 0.62
C LEU A 111 5.52 -0.78 -0.64
N ASP A 112 5.34 -1.84 -1.44
CA ASP A 112 4.49 -1.80 -2.64
C ASP A 112 3.03 -1.43 -2.29
N LEU A 113 2.48 -2.05 -1.25
CA LEU A 113 1.13 -1.72 -0.78
C LEU A 113 1.04 -0.32 -0.19
N ILE A 114 2.05 0.16 0.54
CA ILE A 114 2.08 1.54 1.03
C ILE A 114 2.04 2.50 -0.16
N GLN A 115 2.90 2.29 -1.16
CA GLN A 115 2.92 3.12 -2.37
C GLN A 115 1.54 3.16 -3.04
N GLY A 116 0.93 1.99 -3.27
CA GLY A 116 -0.40 1.89 -3.88
C GLY A 116 -1.48 2.61 -3.09
N VAL A 117 -1.51 2.45 -1.76
CA VAL A 117 -2.49 3.12 -0.90
C VAL A 117 -2.29 4.63 -0.89
N LEU A 118 -1.06 5.14 -0.91
CA LEU A 118 -0.80 6.58 -0.98
C LEU A 118 -1.26 7.20 -2.31
N LEU A 119 -1.25 6.43 -3.39
CA LEU A 119 -1.79 6.85 -4.69
C LEU A 119 -3.32 6.84 -4.69
N LEU A 120 -3.95 5.82 -4.08
CA LEU A 120 -5.41 5.71 -4.00
C LEU A 120 -6.03 6.66 -2.97
N HIS A 121 -5.32 6.98 -1.90
CA HIS A 121 -5.74 7.88 -0.84
C HIS A 121 -4.65 8.92 -0.53
N PRO A 122 -4.54 9.98 -1.34
CA PRO A 122 -3.55 11.05 -1.15
C PRO A 122 -3.50 11.67 0.25
N PRO A 123 -4.62 11.82 1.00
CA PRO A 123 -4.55 12.34 2.37
C PRO A 123 -3.68 11.48 3.31
N SER A 124 -3.54 10.17 3.06
CA SER A 124 -2.64 9.31 3.84
C SER A 124 -1.17 9.70 3.73
N LYS A 125 -0.75 10.50 2.74
CA LYS A 125 0.62 11.03 2.65
C LYS A 125 0.96 11.86 3.89
N ALA A 126 0.00 12.53 4.52
CA ALA A 126 0.21 13.31 5.73
C ALA A 126 0.79 12.49 6.91
N LEU A 127 0.66 11.16 6.88
CA LEU A 127 1.30 10.28 7.86
C LEU A 127 2.82 10.46 7.92
N PHE A 128 3.46 10.80 6.80
CA PHE A 128 4.92 10.99 6.70
C PHE A 128 5.40 12.39 7.11
N SER A 129 4.48 13.30 7.49
CA SER A 129 4.88 14.55 8.14
C SER A 129 5.45 14.33 9.55
N ARG A 130 5.16 13.16 10.14
CA ARG A 130 5.68 12.74 11.44
C ARG A 130 7.06 12.16 11.27
N GLU A 131 8.03 12.69 12.01
CA GLU A 131 9.44 12.28 11.94
C GLU A 131 9.62 10.76 12.08
N GLN A 132 8.92 10.12 13.02
CA GLN A 132 9.00 8.66 13.21
C GLN A 132 8.68 7.87 11.94
N ASN A 133 7.65 8.28 11.19
CA ASN A 133 7.26 7.57 9.97
C ASN A 133 8.20 7.88 8.80
N MET A 134 8.78 9.09 8.76
CA MET A 134 9.78 9.46 7.75
C MET A 134 11.11 8.74 8.00
N ASN A 135 11.58 8.70 9.25
CA ASN A 135 12.77 7.96 9.65
C ASN A 135 12.68 6.48 9.26
N LEU A 136 11.49 5.87 9.39
CA LEU A 136 11.29 4.49 8.93
C LEU A 136 11.68 4.29 7.44
N LEU A 137 11.38 5.27 6.58
CA LEU A 137 11.81 5.21 5.18
C LEU A 137 13.32 5.48 5.05
N LEU A 138 13.88 6.42 5.80
CA LEU A 138 15.31 6.73 5.76
C LEU A 138 16.17 5.54 6.22
N ASP A 139 15.75 4.87 7.30
CA ASP A 139 16.39 3.69 7.85
C ASP A 139 16.43 2.53 6.82
N LEU A 140 15.38 2.40 5.98
CA LEU A 140 15.35 1.42 4.89
C LEU A 140 16.28 1.75 3.73
N LEU A 141 16.75 3.00 3.62
CA LEU A 141 17.74 3.42 2.63
C LEU A 141 19.18 3.13 3.07
N GLU A 142 19.40 2.78 4.33
CA GLU A 142 20.75 2.49 4.83
C GLU A 142 21.42 1.33 4.05
N PRO A 143 22.76 1.33 3.89
CA PRO A 143 23.50 0.31 3.14
C PRO A 143 23.37 -1.13 3.67
N VAL A 144 22.86 -1.30 4.90
CA VAL A 144 22.60 -2.62 5.49
C VAL A 144 21.46 -3.35 4.78
N ASN A 145 20.53 -2.61 4.19
CA ASN A 145 19.38 -3.17 3.48
C ASN A 145 19.74 -3.55 2.04
N CYS A 146 19.10 -4.58 1.51
CA CYS A 146 19.38 -5.02 0.16
C CYS A 146 18.91 -3.98 -0.90
N PRO A 147 19.54 -3.93 -2.09
CA PRO A 147 19.22 -2.92 -3.12
C PRO A 147 17.74 -2.91 -3.56
N ALA A 148 17.06 -4.05 -3.48
CA ALA A 148 15.63 -4.15 -3.79
C ALA A 148 14.78 -3.36 -2.79
N ILE A 149 15.07 -3.47 -1.49
CA ILE A 149 14.36 -2.73 -0.43
C ILE A 149 14.61 -1.25 -0.59
N GLN A 150 15.87 -0.84 -0.82
CA GLN A 150 16.21 0.57 -1.04
C GLN A 150 15.47 1.14 -2.25
N SER A 151 15.43 0.40 -3.36
CA SER A 151 14.72 0.82 -4.59
C SER A 151 13.21 0.98 -4.36
N ALA A 152 12.58 0.01 -3.68
CA ALA A 152 11.15 0.09 -3.35
C ALA A 152 10.85 1.24 -2.37
N THR A 153 11.76 1.49 -1.42
CA THR A 153 11.66 2.59 -0.45
C THR A 153 11.72 3.94 -1.14
N LEU A 154 12.62 4.13 -2.11
CA LEU A 154 12.68 5.35 -2.92
C LEU A 154 11.37 5.62 -3.65
N LEU A 155 10.71 4.59 -4.17
CA LEU A 155 9.40 4.74 -4.82
C LEU A 155 8.31 5.22 -3.85
N VAL A 156 8.28 4.65 -2.64
CA VAL A 156 7.37 5.10 -1.57
C VAL A 156 7.67 6.54 -1.17
N LEU A 157 8.95 6.88 -1.00
CA LEU A 157 9.40 8.21 -0.61
C LEU A 157 8.98 9.25 -1.65
N VAL A 158 9.21 9.01 -2.95
CA VAL A 158 8.77 9.91 -4.02
C VAL A 158 7.26 10.16 -3.96
N VAL A 159 6.46 9.11 -3.78
CA VAL A 159 4.99 9.24 -3.67
C VAL A 159 4.58 9.98 -2.39
N ALA A 160 5.29 9.78 -1.28
CA ALA A 160 5.03 10.47 -0.02
C ALA A 160 5.39 11.97 -0.10
N LEU A 161 6.39 12.35 -0.90
CA LEU A 161 6.86 13.74 -1.02
C LEU A 161 6.10 14.53 -2.08
N ILE A 162 5.63 13.88 -3.16
CA ILE A 162 4.98 14.59 -4.27
C ILE A 162 3.71 15.32 -3.81
N ASP A 163 3.63 16.60 -4.17
CA ASP A 163 2.58 17.55 -3.78
C ASP A 163 2.38 17.70 -2.26
N THR A 164 3.38 17.33 -1.45
CA THR A 164 3.28 17.36 0.02
C THR A 164 4.47 18.10 0.65
N PRO A 165 4.48 19.45 0.63
CA PRO A 165 5.63 20.25 1.06
C PRO A 165 5.99 20.07 2.54
N LEU A 166 5.03 19.71 3.39
CA LEU A 166 5.29 19.40 4.79
C LEU A 166 6.18 18.16 4.93
N ASN A 167 5.93 17.12 4.13
CA ASN A 167 6.75 15.91 4.14
C ASN A 167 8.16 16.20 3.61
N THR A 168 8.29 17.05 2.59
CA THR A 168 9.60 17.51 2.10
C THR A 168 10.40 18.18 3.21
N ARG A 169 9.78 19.07 4.00
CA ARG A 169 10.45 19.71 5.14
C ARG A 169 10.84 18.72 6.22
N THR A 170 9.98 17.75 6.54
CA THR A 170 10.31 16.69 7.51
C THR A 170 11.49 15.85 7.01
N PHE A 171 11.51 15.49 5.73
CA PHE A 171 12.61 14.76 5.10
C PHE A 171 13.93 15.55 5.15
N GLU A 172 13.91 16.84 4.80
CA GLU A 172 15.07 17.72 4.88
C GLU A 172 15.57 17.90 6.31
N ALA A 173 14.67 18.04 7.29
CA ALA A 173 15.01 18.19 8.70
C ALA A 173 15.65 16.94 9.32
N LEU A 174 15.49 15.79 8.67
CA LEU A 174 16.06 14.50 9.07
C LEU A 174 17.30 14.14 8.23
N ASP A 175 17.93 15.13 7.59
CA ASP A 175 19.12 14.97 6.74
C ASP A 175 18.92 13.97 5.58
N GLY A 176 17.74 13.96 4.97
CA GLY A 176 17.42 13.08 3.84
C GLY A 176 18.05 13.47 2.49
N LEU A 177 18.59 14.69 2.35
CA LEU A 177 19.22 15.20 1.12
C LEU A 177 20.70 14.80 1.00
#